data_AF-A0A5N0TFT1-F1
#
_entry.id   AF-A0A5N0TFT1-F1
#
_cell.length_a   1.000
_cell.length_b   1.000
_cell.length_c   1.000
_cell.angle_alpha   90.00
_cell.angle_beta   90.00
_cell.angle_gamma   90.00
#
_symmetry.space_group_name_H-M   'P 1'
#
loop_
_entity.id
_entity.type
_entity.pdbx_description
1 polymer ?
#
loop_
_entity_poly.entity_id
_entity_poly.type
_entity_poly.pdbx_seq_one_letter_code
_entity_poly.pdbx_strand_id
1 'polypeptide(L)'
;MARRYRNLLDCCATAIYRAGHGNVAPAIDIAPSNLTRALTGDDRKLGVDHLEKFLDEFGDLEPVYYLVDKYLHEKADLKNSRLIEEAEVLMGRFSQVIAEIRAGEGA
;
A
#
# COMPACT_ATOMS: atom_id res chain seq x y z
N MET A 1 3.38 -2.96 6.48
CA MET A 1 2.02 -3.29 6.99
C MET A 1 1.53 -4.68 6.55
N ALA A 2 1.88 -5.16 5.36
CA ALA A 2 1.44 -6.42 4.77
C ALA A 2 1.79 -7.67 5.61
N ARG A 3 2.90 -7.66 6.35
CA ARG A 3 3.28 -8.80 7.23
C ARG A 3 2.37 -8.96 8.46
N ARG A 4 1.54 -7.96 8.79
CA ARG A 4 0.62 -7.99 9.94
C ARG A 4 -0.69 -8.72 9.66
N TYR A 5 -1.09 -8.81 8.39
CA TYR A 5 -2.40 -9.35 7.99
C TYR A 5 -2.24 -10.41 6.92
N ARG A 6 -2.99 -11.52 7.03
CA ARG A 6 -2.90 -12.63 6.07
C ARG A 6 -3.40 -12.23 4.68
N ASN A 7 -4.48 -11.45 4.63
CA ASN A 7 -5.12 -10.96 3.42
C ASN A 7 -5.84 -9.63 3.70
N LEU A 8 -6.44 -9.03 2.66
CA LEU A 8 -7.19 -7.78 2.79
C LEU A 8 -8.38 -7.94 3.74
N LEU A 9 -9.10 -9.07 3.70
CA LEU A 9 -10.26 -9.30 4.56
C LEU A 9 -9.88 -9.29 6.05
N ASP A 10 -8.74 -9.88 6.40
CA ASP A 10 -8.17 -9.90 7.77
C ASP A 10 -7.83 -8.48 8.26
N CYS A 11 -7.29 -7.64 7.35
CA CYS A 11 -7.04 -6.22 7.60
C CYS A 11 -8.35 -5.45 7.81
N CYS A 12 -9.32 -5.58 6.90
CA CYS A 12 -10.64 -4.97 7.00
C CYS A 12 -11.37 -5.39 8.29
N ALA A 13 -11.35 -6.68 8.63
CA ALA A 13 -11.96 -7.17 9.86
C ALA A 13 -11.35 -6.49 11.09
N THR A 14 -10.03 -6.39 11.15
CA THR A 14 -9.34 -5.72 12.26
C THR A 14 -9.72 -4.24 12.37
N ALA A 15 -9.77 -3.52 11.24
CA ALA A 15 -10.18 -2.11 11.20
C ALA A 15 -11.66 -1.93 11.62
N ILE A 16 -12.56 -2.75 11.08
CA ILE A 16 -13.99 -2.70 11.36
C ILE A 16 -14.30 -3.07 12.83
N TYR A 17 -13.62 -4.06 13.39
CA TYR A 17 -13.78 -4.37 14.81
C TYR A 17 -13.28 -3.23 15.71
N ARG A 18 -12.20 -2.53 15.32
CA ARG A 18 -11.67 -1.37 16.03
C ARG A 18 -12.64 -0.17 15.98
N ALA A 19 -13.26 0.07 14.84
CA ALA A 19 -14.30 1.11 14.66
C ALA A 19 -15.63 0.75 15.34
N GLY A 20 -15.80 -0.50 15.74
CA GLY A 20 -17.03 -1.03 16.33
C GLY A 20 -18.00 -1.49 15.24
N HIS A 21 -18.00 -2.80 14.96
CA HIS A 21 -18.79 -3.41 13.88
C HIS A 21 -20.30 -3.07 13.91
N GLY A 22 -20.89 -2.82 15.08
CA GLY A 22 -22.29 -2.42 15.22
C GLY A 22 -22.60 -1.02 14.67
N ASN A 23 -21.61 -0.10 14.69
CA ASN A 23 -21.71 1.22 14.09
C ASN A 23 -21.38 1.17 12.59
N VAL A 24 -20.42 0.33 12.22
CA VAL A 24 -19.98 0.17 10.83
C VAL A 24 -21.06 -0.43 9.94
N ALA A 25 -21.75 -1.47 10.43
CA ALA A 25 -22.77 -2.16 9.66
C ALA A 25 -23.84 -1.22 9.02
N PRO A 26 -24.56 -0.39 9.80
CA PRO A 26 -25.53 0.53 9.21
C PRO A 26 -24.89 1.60 8.33
N ALA A 27 -23.69 2.07 8.65
CA ALA A 27 -23.00 3.12 7.88
C ALA A 27 -22.60 2.66 6.46
N ILE A 28 -22.36 1.36 6.27
CA ILE A 28 -22.01 0.80 4.95
C ILE A 28 -23.18 0.06 4.29
N ASP A 29 -24.41 0.25 4.79
CA ASP A 29 -25.65 -0.36 4.29
C ASP A 29 -25.67 -1.90 4.33
N ILE A 30 -25.10 -2.50 5.38
CA ILE A 30 -25.14 -3.94 5.60
C ILE A 30 -25.74 -4.29 6.96
N ALA A 31 -26.53 -5.37 7.03
CA ALA A 31 -27.01 -5.87 8.31
C ALA A 31 -25.83 -6.35 9.19
N PRO A 32 -25.82 -6.08 10.51
CA PRO A 32 -24.71 -6.48 11.40
C PRO A 32 -24.36 -7.97 11.33
N SER A 33 -25.37 -8.85 11.26
CA SER A 33 -25.17 -10.29 11.12
C SER A 33 -24.51 -10.67 9.79
N ASN A 34 -24.87 -10.01 8.69
CA ASN A 34 -24.24 -10.23 7.39
C ASN A 34 -22.80 -9.72 7.38
N LEU A 35 -22.52 -8.60 8.05
CA LEU A 35 -21.15 -8.08 8.20
C LEU A 35 -20.27 -9.09 8.93
N THR A 36 -20.73 -9.61 10.08
CA THR A 36 -19.96 -10.62 10.83
C THR A 36 -19.63 -11.84 9.97
N ARG A 37 -20.61 -12.37 9.22
CA ARG A 37 -20.39 -13.53 8.32
C ARG A 37 -19.45 -13.20 7.17
N ALA A 38 -19.50 -11.98 6.65
CA ALA A 38 -18.58 -11.51 5.63
C ALA A 38 -17.14 -11.43 6.14
N LEU A 39 -16.95 -10.94 7.38
CA LEU A 39 -15.62 -10.81 8.00
C LEU A 39 -15.01 -12.16 8.39
N THR A 40 -15.81 -13.18 8.68
CA THR A 40 -15.31 -14.55 8.92
C THR A 40 -15.02 -15.33 7.62
N GLY A 41 -15.37 -14.77 6.46
CA GLY A 41 -15.15 -15.40 5.17
C GLY A 41 -16.11 -16.55 4.85
N ASP A 42 -17.30 -16.56 5.47
CA ASP A 42 -18.36 -17.56 5.26
C ASP A 42 -19.08 -17.32 3.89
N ASP A 43 -20.36 -17.67 3.80
CA ASP A 43 -21.21 -17.50 2.61
C ASP A 43 -21.44 -16.04 2.17
N ARG A 44 -21.19 -15.06 3.04
CA ARG A 44 -21.29 -13.62 2.74
C ARG A 44 -19.93 -13.06 2.35
N LYS A 45 -19.93 -12.04 1.49
CA LYS A 45 -18.73 -11.32 1.05
C LYS A 45 -18.82 -9.85 1.41
N LEU A 46 -17.70 -9.30 1.86
CA LEU A 46 -17.53 -7.86 1.95
C LEU A 46 -17.26 -7.34 0.53
N GLY A 47 -18.26 -6.70 -0.06
CA GLY A 47 -18.14 -6.11 -1.40
C GLY A 47 -17.21 -4.89 -1.41
N VAL A 48 -16.74 -4.50 -2.60
CA VAL A 48 -15.88 -3.32 -2.77
C VAL A 48 -16.60 -2.04 -2.36
N ASP A 49 -17.88 -1.88 -2.73
CA ASP A 49 -18.68 -0.71 -2.34
C ASP A 49 -18.79 -0.54 -0.81
N HIS A 50 -18.86 -1.66 -0.07
CA HIS A 50 -18.86 -1.61 1.39
C HIS A 50 -17.51 -1.15 1.94
N LEU A 51 -16.41 -1.55 1.30
CA LEU A 51 -15.08 -1.07 1.66
C LEU A 51 -14.96 0.43 1.38
N GLU A 52 -15.35 0.90 0.20
CA GLU A 52 -15.30 2.33 -0.13
C GLU A 52 -16.11 3.17 0.85
N LYS A 53 -17.35 2.77 1.15
CA LYS A 53 -18.16 3.44 2.19
C LYS A 53 -17.49 3.42 3.56
N PHE A 54 -16.84 2.32 3.94
CA PHE A 54 -16.10 2.26 5.20
C PHE A 54 -14.94 3.26 5.22
N LEU A 55 -14.18 3.36 4.12
CA LEU A 55 -13.07 4.32 4.01
C LEU A 55 -13.57 5.76 4.10
N ASP A 56 -14.68 6.08 3.43
CA ASP A 56 -15.24 7.43 3.40
C ASP A 56 -15.85 7.84 4.76
N GLU A 57 -16.66 6.96 5.37
CA GLU A 57 -17.39 7.27 6.61
C GLU A 57 -16.49 7.23 7.86
N PHE A 58 -15.49 6.34 7.90
CA PHE A 58 -14.65 6.15 9.08
C PHE A 58 -13.23 6.71 8.91
N GLY A 59 -12.81 7.05 7.70
CA GLY A 59 -11.48 7.60 7.42
C GLY A 59 -10.32 6.62 7.67
N ASP A 60 -10.61 5.34 7.94
CA ASP A 60 -9.58 4.34 8.22
C ASP A 60 -9.02 3.76 6.91
N LEU A 61 -7.92 4.34 6.44
CA LEU A 61 -7.23 3.96 5.21
C LEU A 61 -6.29 2.76 5.37
N GLU A 62 -6.25 2.10 6.53
CA GLU A 62 -5.39 0.93 6.77
C GLU A 62 -5.55 -0.19 5.70
N PRO A 63 -6.76 -0.52 5.20
CA PRO A 63 -6.92 -1.48 4.10
C PRO A 63 -6.26 -1.07 2.79
N VAL A 64 -6.27 0.22 2.45
CA VAL A 64 -5.62 0.76 1.24
C VAL A 64 -4.11 0.69 1.41
N TYR A 65 -3.58 1.12 2.56
CA TYR A 65 -2.15 1.03 2.86
C TYR A 65 -1.67 -0.42 2.88
N TYR A 66 -2.50 -1.37 3.34
CA TYR A 66 -2.18 -2.79 3.21
C TYR A 66 -1.99 -3.22 1.75
N LEU A 67 -2.87 -2.81 0.83
CA LEU A 67 -2.76 -3.17 -0.59
C LEU A 67 -1.53 -2.53 -1.25
N VAL A 68 -1.28 -1.26 -0.96
CA VAL A 68 -0.08 -0.55 -1.43
C VAL A 68 1.16 -1.28 -0.91
N ASP A 69 1.21 -1.58 0.38
CA ASP A 69 2.36 -2.23 0.99
C ASP A 69 2.56 -3.66 0.45
N LYS A 70 1.47 -4.39 0.21
CA LYS A 70 1.52 -5.77 -0.30
C LYS A 70 1.92 -5.88 -1.76
N TYR A 71 1.43 -4.99 -2.62
CA TYR A 71 1.53 -5.15 -4.08
C TYR A 71 2.42 -4.11 -4.77
N LEU A 72 2.67 -2.97 -4.13
CA LEU A 72 3.46 -1.89 -4.70
C LEU A 72 4.85 -1.76 -4.08
N HIS A 73 5.13 -2.28 -2.88
CA HIS A 73 6.48 -2.18 -2.31
C HIS A 73 7.56 -2.85 -3.16
N GLU A 74 7.35 -4.09 -3.61
CA GLU A 74 8.37 -4.78 -4.40
C GLU A 74 8.65 -4.06 -5.74
N LYS A 75 7.62 -3.49 -6.37
CA LYS A 75 7.77 -2.71 -7.61
C LYS A 75 8.39 -1.32 -7.36
N ALA A 76 8.07 -0.69 -6.24
CA ALA A 76 8.65 0.59 -5.86
C ALA A 76 10.13 0.42 -5.48
N ASP A 77 10.47 -0.62 -4.74
CA ASP A 77 11.84 -0.95 -4.36
C ASP A 77 12.68 -1.28 -5.59
N LEU A 78 12.18 -2.12 -6.51
CA LEU A 78 12.85 -2.41 -7.78
C LEU A 78 13.03 -1.18 -8.66
N LYS A 79 12.02 -0.30 -8.75
CA LYS A 79 12.09 0.95 -9.51
C LYS A 79 13.09 1.93 -8.88
N ASN A 80 13.09 2.07 -7.55
CA ASN A 80 13.98 2.95 -6.82
C ASN A 80 15.43 2.45 -6.90
N SER A 81 15.67 1.13 -6.74
CA SER A 81 16.99 0.53 -6.93
C SER A 81 17.53 0.78 -8.33
N ARG A 82 16.69 0.64 -9.36
CA ARG A 82 17.09 0.94 -10.74
C ARG A 82 17.44 2.41 -10.94
N LEU A 83 16.65 3.34 -10.40
CA LEU A 83 16.93 4.77 -10.49
C LEU A 83 18.22 5.15 -9.75
N ILE A 84 18.51 4.50 -8.63
CA ILE A 84 19.77 4.68 -7.89
C ILE A 84 20.95 4.18 -8.72
N GLU A 85 20.85 2.99 -9.31
CA GLU A 85 21.89 2.42 -10.18
C GLU A 85 22.16 3.31 -11.40
N GLU A 86 21.11 3.84 -12.04
CA GLU A 86 21.24 4.80 -13.15
C GLU A 86 21.92 6.11 -12.70
N ALA A 87 21.62 6.61 -11.50
CA ALA A 87 22.27 7.78 -10.93
C ALA A 87 23.76 7.54 -10.63
N GLU A 88 24.11 6.37 -10.09
CA GLU A 88 25.50 5.98 -9.82
C GLU A 88 26.33 5.92 -11.11
N VAL A 89 25.78 5.33 -12.17
CA VAL A 89 26.41 5.31 -13.50
C VAL A 89 26.64 6.74 -14.02
N LEU A 90 25.63 7.60 -13.91
CA LEU A 90 25.73 8.99 -14.38
C LEU A 90 26.79 9.77 -13.62
N MET A 91 26.85 9.60 -12.30
CA MET A 91 27.88 10.21 -11.44
C MET A 91 29.29 9.73 -11.80
N GLY A 92 29.45 8.44 -12.11
CA GLY A 92 30.72 7.89 -12.61
C GLY A 92 31.17 8.54 -13.92
N ARG A 93 30.25 8.70 -14.88
CA ARG A 93 30.53 9.38 -16.16
C ARG A 93 30.86 10.86 -15.95
N PHE A 94 30.14 11.55 -15.06
CA PHE A 94 30.43 12.94 -14.74
C PHE A 94 31.83 13.12 -14.15
N SER A 95 32.25 12.22 -13.27
CA SER A 95 33.61 12.20 -12.72
C SER A 95 34.68 11.99 -13.79
N GLN A 96 34.43 11.13 -14.78
CA GLN A 96 35.36 10.93 -15.91
C GLN A 96 35.50 12.19 -16.74
N VAL A 97 34.39 12.86 -17.08
CA VAL A 97 34.42 14.12 -17.85
C VAL A 97 35.20 15.21 -17.12
N ILE A 98 35.01 15.34 -15.80
CA ILE A 98 35.80 16.30 -14.99
C ILE A 98 37.30 15.98 -15.05
N ALA A 99 37.66 14.69 -14.98
CA ALA A 99 39.07 14.28 -15.05
C ALA A 99 39.67 14.58 -16.44
N GLU A 100 38.93 14.35 -17.51
CA GLU A 100 39.36 14.66 -18.89
C GLU A 100 39.57 16.16 -19.10
N ILE A 101 38.64 17.00 -18.61
CA ILE A 101 38.78 18.47 -18.71
C ILE A 101 40.05 18.93 -17.97
N ARG A 102 40.28 18.45 -16.74
CA ARG A 102 41.48 18.80 -15.96
C ARG A 102 42.77 18.32 -16.62
N ALA A 103 42.75 17.17 -17.27
CA ALA A 103 43.91 16.64 -17.99
C ALA A 103 44.21 17.45 -19.27
N GLY A 104 43.18 17.98 -19.94
CA GLY A 104 43.32 18.81 -21.13
C GLY A 104 43.79 20.25 -20.86
N GLU A 105 43.56 20.79 -19.67
CA GLU A 105 44.05 22.12 -19.26
C GLU A 105 45.57 22.16 -18.96
N GLY A 106 46.23 21.01 -18.91
CA GLY A 106 47.66 20.87 -18.61
C GLY A 106 48.56 20.58 -19.83
N ALA A 107 48.02 20.60 -21.05
CA ALA A 107 48.74 20.39 -22.32
C ALA A 107 48.87 21.71 -23.10
#